data_AF-A0A552F3H8-F1
#
_entry.id   AF-A0A552F3H8-F1
#
_cell.length_a   1.000
_cell.length_b   1.000
_cell.length_c   1.000
_cell.angle_alpha   90.00
_cell.angle_beta   90.00
_cell.angle_gamma   90.00
#
_symmetry.space_group_name_H-M   'P 1'
#
loop_
_entity.id
_entity.type
_entity.pdbx_description
1 polymer ?
#
loop_
_entity_poly.entity_id
_entity_poly.type
_entity_poly.pdbx_seq_one_letter_code
_entity_poly.pdbx_strand_id
1 'polypeptide(L)' 'MRRLGFEKLQSGTRHEFMVYQQHRLTIPSNSEYSVPQLRMMIREVETIISRQINIDEWNQL' A
#
# COMPACT_ATOMS: atom_id res chain seq x y z
N MET A 1 -1.94 -2.39 7.24
CA MET A 1 -2.55 -2.63 5.89
C MET A 1 -3.83 -3.48 5.91
N ARG A 2 -3.90 -4.62 6.62
CA ARG A 2 -5.14 -5.42 6.70
C ARG A 2 -6.34 -4.64 7.24
N ARG A 3 -6.11 -3.68 8.15
CA ARG A 3 -7.16 -2.77 8.67
C ARG A 3 -7.76 -1.85 7.59
N LEU A 4 -7.02 -1.56 6.52
CA LEU A 4 -7.53 -0.82 5.35
C LEU A 4 -8.30 -1.72 4.36
N GLY A 5 -8.39 -3.03 4.63
CA GLY A 5 -9.06 -3.99 3.75
C GLY A 5 -8.18 -4.63 2.67
N PHE A 6 -6.86 -4.37 2.69
CA PHE A 6 -5.93 -5.09 1.82
C PHE A 6 -5.75 -6.54 2.29
N GLU A 7 -5.71 -7.45 1.33
CA GLU A 7 -5.37 -8.84 1.55
C GLU A 7 -3.90 -9.02 1.99
N LYS A 8 -3.53 -10.26 2.34
CA LYS A 8 -2.14 -10.59 2.66
C LYS A 8 -1.20 -10.25 1.48
N LEU A 9 0.06 -9.96 1.81
CA LEU A 9 1.12 -9.83 0.82
C LEU A 9 1.22 -11.11 -0.01
N GLN A 10 1.27 -10.96 -1.31
CA GLN A 10 1.42 -12.04 -2.28
C GLN A 10 2.72 -11.85 -3.04
N SER A 11 3.53 -12.89 -3.10
CA SER A 11 4.77 -12.88 -3.88
C SER A 11 4.45 -13.15 -5.34
N GLY A 12 4.68 -12.16 -6.20
CA GLY A 12 4.67 -12.35 -7.65
C GLY A 12 6.01 -12.89 -8.15
N THR A 13 6.14 -13.05 -9.47
CA THR A 13 7.36 -13.53 -10.12
C THR A 13 8.52 -12.53 -10.13
N ARG A 14 8.27 -11.24 -9.89
CA ARG A 14 9.30 -10.17 -9.87
C ARG A 14 9.19 -9.22 -8.68
N HIS A 15 7.97 -8.94 -8.22
CA HIS A 15 7.70 -8.05 -7.10
C HIS A 15 6.58 -8.61 -6.24
N GLU A 16 6.57 -8.20 -4.98
CA GLU A 16 5.47 -8.49 -4.07
C GLU A 16 4.30 -7.55 -4.37
N PHE A 17 3.08 -7.96 -4.07
CA PHE A 17 1.90 -7.12 -4.25
C PHE A 17 0.85 -7.43 -3.18
N MET A 18 0.00 -6.44 -2.89
CA MET A 18 -1.22 -6.61 -2.09
C MET A 18 -2.44 -6.40 -2.98
N VAL A 19 -3.54 -7.08 -2.66
CA VAL A 19 -4.80 -6.97 -3.41
C VAL A 19 -5.83 -6.25 -2.55
N TYR A 20 -6.56 -5.32 -3.16
CA TYR A 20 -7.75 -4.68 -2.59
C TYR A 20 -8.86 -4.75 -3.63
N GLN A 21 -9.86 -5.61 -3.40
CA GLN A 21 -10.94 -5.86 -4.36
C GLN A 21 -10.39 -6.22 -5.76
N GLN A 22 -10.55 -5.34 -6.76
CA GLN A 22 -10.04 -5.53 -8.12
C GLN A 22 -8.71 -4.81 -8.39
N HIS A 23 -8.17 -4.10 -7.40
CA HIS A 23 -6.93 -3.35 -7.49
C HIS A 23 -5.74 -4.13 -6.94
N ARG A 24 -4.59 -4.01 -7.59
CA ARG A 24 -3.31 -4.60 -7.15
C ARG A 24 -2.32 -3.48 -6.87
N LEU A 25 -1.87 -3.40 -5.63
CA LEU A 25 -0.82 -2.49 -5.20
C LEU A 25 0.52 -3.23 -5.25
N THR A 26 1.44 -2.73 -6.06
CA THR A 26 2.79 -3.33 -6.14
C THR A 26 3.63 -2.83 -4.97
N ILE A 27 4.27 -3.75 -4.26
CA ILE A 27 5.20 -3.46 -3.18
C ILE A 27 6.62 -3.64 -3.72
N PRO A 28 7.42 -2.57 -3.81
CA PRO A 28 8.81 -2.70 -4.22
C PRO A 28 9.59 -3.55 -3.20
N SER A 29 10.53 -4.36 -3.66
CA SER A 29 11.32 -5.27 -2.81
C SER A 29 12.52 -4.60 -2.13
N ASN A 30 12.59 -3.26 -2.15
CA ASN A 30 13.68 -2.51 -1.57
C ASN A 30 13.59 -2.55 -0.03
N SER A 31 14.72 -2.72 0.66
CA SER A 31 14.76 -2.68 2.12
C SER A 31 14.49 -1.29 2.70
N GLU A 32 14.73 -0.24 1.91
CA GLU A 32 14.53 1.15 2.29
C GLU A 32 13.82 1.93 1.18
N TYR A 33 12.92 2.83 1.57
CA TYR A 33 12.20 3.71 0.67
C TYR A 33 12.67 5.14 0.84
N SER A 34 12.86 5.83 -0.29
CA SER A 34 13.03 7.28 -0.27
C SER A 34 11.71 7.95 0.18
N VAL A 35 11.80 9.09 0.85
CA VAL A 35 10.60 9.86 1.27
C VAL A 35 9.67 10.19 0.09
N PRO A 36 10.16 10.58 -1.11
CA PRO A 36 9.31 10.77 -2.28
C PRO A 36 8.58 9.51 -2.71
N GLN A 37 9.25 8.35 -2.69
CA GLN A 37 8.66 7.07 -3.06
C GLN A 37 7.56 6.66 -2.07
N LEU A 38 7.82 6.82 -0.77
CA LEU A 38 6.82 6.52 0.26
C LEU A 38 5.56 7.39 0.09
N ARG A 39 5.72 8.69 -0.17
CA ARG A 39 4.60 9.59 -0.46
C ARG A 39 3.81 9.17 -1.70
N MET A 40 4.48 8.71 -2.74
CA MET A 40 3.82 8.20 -3.94
C MET A 40 2.98 6.97 -3.61
N MET A 41 3.53 6.00 -2.87
CA MET A 41 2.82 4.79 -2.47
C MET A 41 1.59 5.10 -1.60
N ILE A 42 1.70 6.04 -0.66
CA ILE A 42 0.55 6.46 0.17
C ILE A 42 -0.56 7.04 -0.70
N ARG A 43 -0.23 7.93 -1.64
CA ARG A 43 -1.22 8.51 -2.57
C ARG A 43 -1.89 7.48 -3.46
N GLU A 44 -1.13 6.47 -3.91
CA GLU A 44 -1.68 5.35 -4.68
C GLU A 44 -2.68 4.56 -3.84
N VAL A 45 -2.35 4.28 -2.57
CA VAL A 45 -3.26 3.62 -1.63
C VAL A 45 -4.53 4.43 -1.44
N GLU A 46 -4.43 5.73 -1.16
CA GLU A 46 -5.58 6.64 -1.00
C GLU A 46 -6.49 6.65 -2.24
N THR A 47 -5.89 6.58 -3.43
CA THR A 47 -6.61 6.49 -4.70
C THR A 47 -7.33 5.16 -4.83
N ILE A 48 -6.68 4.04 -4.48
CA ILE A 48 -7.27 2.70 -4.53
C ILE A 48 -8.46 2.56 -3.58
N ILE A 49 -8.36 3.10 -2.36
CA ILE A 49 -9.45 3.05 -1.38
C ILE A 49 -10.48 4.17 -1.57
N SER A 50 -10.25 5.06 -2.54
CA SER A 50 -11.10 6.23 -2.85
C SER A 50 -11.38 7.13 -1.63
N ARG A 51 -10.39 7.24 -0.74
CA ARG A 51 -10.44 8.13 0.44
C ARG A 51 -9.04 8.45 0.94
N GLN A 52 -8.92 9.59 1.63
CA GLN A 52 -7.67 9.94 2.31
C GLN A 52 -7.47 9.11 3.58
N ILE A 53 -6.21 8.84 3.91
CA ILE A 53 -5.83 8.21 5.17
C ILE A 53 -5.39 9.32 6.12
N ASN A 54 -6.12 9.48 7.22
CA ASN A 54 -5.70 10.43 8.26
C ASN A 54 -4.46 9.90 8.98
N ILE A 55 -3.62 10.81 9.50
CA ILE A 55 -2.44 10.47 10.29
C ILE A 55 -2.78 9.62 11.52
N ASP A 56 -3.91 9.86 12.16
CA ASP A 56 -4.35 9.09 13.32
C ASP A 56 -4.67 7.64 12.96
N GLU A 57 -5.33 7.44 11.80
CA GLU A 57 -5.63 6.12 11.28
C GLU A 57 -4.34 5.40 10.84
N TRP A 58 -3.43 6.12 10.18
CA TRP A 58 -2.14 5.60 9.79
C TRP A 58 -1.32 5.10 10.98
N ASN A 59 -1.32 5.86 12.07
CA ASN A 59 -0.62 5.48 13.30
C ASN A 59 -1.25 4.27 14.01
N GLN A 60 -2.46 3.86 13.62
CA GLN A 60 -3.16 2.70 14.15
C GLN A 60 -3.12 1.48 13.21
N LEU A 61 -2.35 1.51 12.11
CA LEU A 61 -2.37 0.46 11.06
C LEU A 61 -1.63 -0.84 11.33
#